data_AF-A0A061RAX2-F1
#
_entry.id   AF-A0A061RAX2-F1
#
_cell.length_a   1.000
_cell.length_b   1.000
_cell.length_c   1.000
_cell.angle_alpha   90.00
_cell.angle_beta   90.00
_cell.angle_gamma   90.00
#
_symmetry.space_group_name_H-M   'P 1'
#
loop_
_entity.id
_entity.type
_entity.pdbx_description
1 polymer ?
#
loop_
_entity_poly.entity_id
_entity_poly.type
_entity_poly.pdbx_seq_one_letter_code
_entity_poly.pdbx_strand_id
1 'polypeptide(L)'
;MSALTSVSEAREMLEGAPGGLLEEQIVAVGDRIDTAGLEGFLRGHGTQVITLDDGDEALMATVCGAVQRVNKLISVRPLKSRYSADLGDVVVGRVTEIAGKRWRVNISARQQAQLMLSAVNLPGGMQRRRTAEDELNMRTLFKEGDLISAEVQAFQADGSVALHTRSDKYGKLDGGTLVTVCPNLIKRQKHHFQALGDTGASLILGCNGLIWVAPSAALAVDSRGAGGEADPPSALASREAVCRAANCIRCLASLHLPVYPAAILEAFALSKELQLSVKDILDPAFAVRIAEVEVERRQAQP
;
A
#
# COMPACT_ATOMS: atom_id res chain seq x y z
N MET A 1 27.54 -25.79 -8.28
CA MET A 1 26.83 -25.74 -9.57
C MET A 1 25.60 -26.62 -9.42
N SER A 2 24.39 -26.13 -9.17
CA SER A 2 23.68 -24.99 -9.76
C SER A 2 22.86 -24.29 -8.68
N ALA A 3 23.23 -23.06 -8.32
CA ALA A 3 22.32 -22.16 -7.62
C ALA A 3 21.39 -21.59 -8.68
N LEU A 4 20.09 -21.84 -8.58
CA LEU A 4 19.06 -21.14 -9.34
C LEU A 4 19.25 -19.65 -9.05
N THR A 5 19.72 -18.93 -10.07
CA THR A 5 20.44 -17.65 -9.96
C THR A 5 19.62 -16.49 -10.54
N SER A 6 18.28 -16.50 -10.45
CA SER A 6 17.51 -15.33 -10.85
C SER A 6 16.14 -15.16 -10.20
N VAL A 7 15.74 -13.91 -9.99
CA VAL A 7 14.36 -13.52 -9.60
C VAL A 7 13.35 -13.98 -10.67
N SER A 8 13.77 -14.18 -11.91
CA SER A 8 12.94 -14.76 -12.99
C SER A 8 12.54 -16.20 -12.71
N GLU A 9 13.45 -17.07 -12.27
CA GLU A 9 13.11 -18.46 -11.92
C GLU A 9 12.12 -18.50 -10.76
N ALA A 10 12.33 -17.66 -9.73
CA ALA A 10 11.38 -17.54 -8.62
C ALA A 10 9.97 -17.12 -9.09
N ARG A 11 9.88 -16.27 -10.12
CA ARG A 11 8.59 -15.87 -10.72
C ARG A 11 7.97 -17.00 -11.54
N GLU A 12 8.77 -17.70 -12.34
CA GLU A 12 8.30 -18.83 -13.14
C GLU A 12 7.74 -19.95 -12.25
N MET A 13 8.40 -20.23 -11.12
CA MET A 13 7.89 -21.18 -10.11
C MET A 13 6.54 -20.74 -9.54
N LEU A 14 6.34 -19.44 -9.31
CA LEU A 14 5.07 -18.89 -8.81
C LEU A 14 3.96 -18.91 -9.87
N GLU A 15 4.31 -18.78 -11.16
CA GLU A 15 3.36 -18.88 -12.28
C GLU A 15 2.85 -20.30 -12.47
N GLY A 16 3.71 -21.32 -12.24
CA GLY A 16 3.32 -22.72 -12.31
C GLY A 16 2.50 -23.23 -11.12
N ALA A 17 2.40 -22.47 -10.03
CA ALA A 17 1.64 -22.84 -8.85
C ALA A 17 0.15 -22.45 -8.96
N PRO A 18 -0.78 -23.26 -8.43
CA PRO A 18 -2.20 -22.91 -8.44
C PRO A 18 -2.40 -21.57 -7.74
N GLY A 19 -3.03 -20.62 -8.43
CA GLY A 19 -3.33 -19.29 -7.92
C GLY A 19 -4.73 -18.88 -8.33
N GLY A 20 -5.45 -18.19 -7.44
CA GLY A 20 -6.86 -17.81 -7.66
C GLY A 20 -7.11 -16.85 -8.84
N LEU A 21 -6.08 -16.38 -9.55
CA LEU A 21 -6.22 -15.60 -10.78
C LEU A 21 -6.45 -16.46 -12.03
N LEU A 22 -6.20 -17.76 -11.98
CA LEU A 22 -6.37 -18.65 -13.14
C LEU A 22 -7.84 -18.82 -13.57
N GLU A 23 -8.81 -18.43 -12.73
CA GLU A 23 -10.23 -18.41 -13.08
C GLU A 23 -10.71 -17.07 -13.67
N GLU A 24 -9.91 -16.00 -13.61
CA GLU A 24 -10.31 -14.69 -14.12
C GLU A 24 -9.92 -14.53 -15.60
N GLN A 25 -10.89 -14.17 -16.45
CA GLN A 25 -10.65 -13.88 -17.86
C GLN A 25 -9.70 -12.69 -18.00
N ILE A 26 -8.53 -12.90 -18.62
CA ILE A 26 -7.59 -11.82 -18.97
C ILE A 26 -7.98 -11.24 -20.32
N VAL A 27 -7.99 -9.91 -20.41
CA VAL A 27 -8.35 -9.15 -21.62
C VAL A 27 -7.27 -8.13 -21.97
N ALA A 28 -7.08 -7.88 -23.27
CA ALA A 28 -6.32 -6.78 -23.82
C ALA A 28 -7.22 -5.60 -24.21
N VAL A 29 -6.60 -4.45 -24.52
CA VAL A 29 -7.35 -3.27 -24.99
C VAL A 29 -8.04 -3.59 -26.32
N GLY A 30 -9.34 -3.33 -26.38
CA GLY A 30 -10.17 -3.60 -27.56
C GLY A 30 -10.84 -4.98 -27.56
N ASP A 31 -10.47 -5.86 -26.64
CA ASP A 31 -11.12 -7.16 -26.53
C ASP A 31 -12.57 -7.01 -26.08
N ARG A 32 -13.44 -7.82 -26.69
CA ARG A 32 -14.85 -7.91 -26.30
C ARG A 32 -14.97 -8.71 -25.02
N ILE A 33 -15.64 -8.12 -24.02
CA ILE A 33 -15.91 -8.78 -22.75
C ILE A 33 -17.27 -9.46 -22.87
N ASP A 34 -17.32 -10.76 -22.61
CA ASP A 34 -18.56 -11.50 -22.60
C ASP A 34 -19.44 -11.05 -21.41
N THR A 35 -20.64 -10.56 -21.74
CA THR A 35 -21.66 -10.10 -20.80
C THR A 35 -22.52 -11.25 -20.27
N ALA A 36 -22.28 -12.49 -20.71
CA ALA A 36 -22.92 -13.72 -20.24
C ALA A 36 -24.47 -13.67 -20.24
N GLY A 37 -25.07 -12.91 -21.18
CA GLY A 37 -26.51 -12.76 -21.31
C GLY A 37 -27.19 -11.94 -20.20
N LEU A 38 -26.44 -11.16 -19.41
CA LEU A 38 -27.01 -10.28 -18.40
C LEU A 38 -27.67 -9.04 -19.03
N GLU A 39 -29.00 -8.97 -19.01
CA GLU A 39 -29.73 -7.74 -19.33
C GLU A 39 -29.47 -6.66 -18.25
N GLY A 40 -28.99 -5.49 -18.68
CA GLY A 40 -28.74 -4.34 -17.81
C GLY A 40 -27.48 -4.44 -16.96
N PHE A 41 -26.36 -4.86 -17.54
CA PHE A 41 -25.05 -4.80 -16.87
C PHE A 41 -24.63 -3.35 -16.58
N LEU A 42 -23.97 -3.14 -15.45
CA LEU A 42 -23.36 -1.87 -15.07
C LEU A 42 -21.90 -1.87 -15.56
N ARG A 43 -21.51 -0.80 -16.25
CA ARG A 43 -20.12 -0.59 -16.65
C ARG A 43 -19.31 -0.04 -15.47
N GLY A 44 -18.24 -0.74 -15.13
CA GLY A 44 -17.24 -0.28 -14.18
C GLY A 44 -16.07 0.43 -14.85
N HIS A 45 -14.99 0.60 -14.09
CA HIS A 45 -13.74 1.15 -14.61
C HIS A 45 -13.08 0.14 -15.58
N GLY A 46 -12.37 0.66 -16.58
CA GLY A 46 -11.64 -0.18 -17.53
C GLY A 46 -12.49 -0.80 -18.64
N THR A 47 -13.76 -0.41 -18.76
CA THR A 47 -14.68 -0.88 -19.81
C THR A 47 -15.34 0.29 -20.54
N GLN A 48 -15.70 0.08 -21.80
CA GLN A 48 -16.43 1.03 -22.62
C GLN A 48 -17.46 0.27 -23.48
N VAL A 49 -18.66 0.81 -23.56
CA VAL A 49 -19.70 0.28 -24.47
C VAL A 49 -19.49 0.94 -25.84
N ILE A 50 -19.41 0.12 -26.88
CA ILE A 50 -19.29 0.54 -28.26
C ILE A 50 -20.43 -0.10 -29.04
N THR A 51 -21.18 0.72 -29.78
CA THR A 51 -22.18 0.25 -30.74
C THR A 51 -21.44 -0.26 -31.97
N LEU A 52 -21.66 -1.52 -32.31
CA LEU A 52 -21.12 -2.15 -33.51
C LEU A 52 -21.89 -1.69 -34.76
N ASP A 53 -21.31 -1.91 -35.94
CA ASP A 53 -21.92 -1.55 -37.22
C ASP A 53 -23.29 -2.22 -37.45
N ASP A 54 -23.52 -3.37 -36.80
CA ASP A 54 -24.78 -4.12 -36.81
C ASP A 54 -25.85 -3.54 -35.86
N GLY A 55 -25.54 -2.48 -35.10
CA GLY A 55 -26.43 -1.84 -34.13
C GLY A 55 -26.40 -2.42 -32.72
N ASP A 56 -25.68 -3.53 -32.51
CA ASP A 56 -25.53 -4.18 -31.20
C ASP A 56 -24.56 -3.43 -30.29
N GLU A 57 -24.89 -3.33 -29.00
CA GLU A 57 -24.01 -2.77 -27.97
C GLU A 57 -23.04 -3.85 -27.44
N ALA A 58 -21.74 -3.65 -27.67
CA ALA A 58 -20.70 -4.53 -27.16
C ALA A 58 -19.89 -3.84 -26.06
N LEU A 59 -19.62 -4.58 -24.97
CA LEU A 59 -18.71 -4.12 -23.93
C LEU A 59 -17.27 -4.46 -24.33
N MET A 60 -16.41 -3.45 -24.47
CA MET A 60 -15.00 -3.60 -24.78
C MET A 60 -14.11 -3.18 -23.62
N ALA A 61 -12.97 -3.85 -23.47
CA ALA A 61 -11.94 -3.50 -22.50
C ALA A 61 -11.14 -2.28 -22.97
N THR A 62 -10.94 -1.30 -22.08
CA THR A 62 -10.09 -0.13 -22.36
C THR A 62 -8.68 -0.26 -21.75
N VAL A 63 -8.47 -1.27 -20.91
CA VAL A 63 -7.20 -1.54 -20.23
C VAL A 63 -6.89 -3.03 -20.26
N CYS A 64 -5.59 -3.38 -20.25
CA CYS A 64 -5.17 -4.78 -20.13
C CYS A 64 -5.23 -5.23 -18.67
N GLY A 65 -5.91 -6.35 -18.41
CA GLY A 65 -6.07 -6.85 -17.05
C GLY A 65 -7.07 -7.99 -16.91
N ALA A 66 -7.39 -8.30 -15.66
CA ALA A 66 -8.36 -9.34 -15.33
C ALA A 66 -9.77 -8.75 -15.24
N VAL A 67 -10.75 -9.44 -15.84
CA VAL A 67 -12.16 -9.05 -15.79
C VAL A 67 -12.72 -9.40 -14.41
N GLN A 68 -13.19 -8.39 -13.67
CA GLN A 68 -13.87 -8.55 -12.40
C GLN A 68 -15.36 -8.37 -12.58
N ARG A 69 -16.12 -9.42 -12.24
CA ARG A 69 -17.58 -9.44 -12.26
C ARG A 69 -18.09 -9.42 -10.82
N VAL A 70 -18.72 -8.33 -10.42
CA VAL A 70 -19.33 -8.19 -9.10
C VAL A 70 -20.81 -7.88 -9.27
N ASN A 71 -21.66 -8.89 -9.06
CA ASN A 71 -23.09 -8.83 -9.37
C ASN A 71 -23.31 -8.46 -10.85
N LYS A 72 -23.91 -7.27 -11.09
CA LYS A 72 -24.13 -6.73 -12.44
C LYS A 72 -23.00 -5.80 -12.91
N LEU A 73 -22.04 -5.46 -12.04
CA LEU A 73 -20.95 -4.55 -12.37
C LEU A 73 -19.79 -5.32 -13.01
N ILE A 74 -19.46 -4.98 -14.25
CA ILE A 74 -18.32 -5.53 -14.98
C ILE A 74 -17.24 -4.46 -15.07
N SER A 75 -16.07 -4.75 -14.50
CA SER A 75 -14.90 -3.87 -14.53
C SER A 75 -13.66 -4.65 -14.92
N VAL A 76 -12.65 -3.97 -15.44
CA VAL A 76 -11.35 -4.58 -15.72
C VAL A 76 -10.35 -4.04 -14.71
N ARG A 77 -9.73 -4.94 -13.94
CA ARG A 77 -8.66 -4.60 -13.02
C ARG A 77 -7.33 -4.60 -13.77
N PRO A 78 -6.69 -3.44 -13.99
CA PRO A 78 -5.45 -3.35 -14.73
C PRO A 78 -4.29 -4.02 -13.97
N LEU A 79 -3.38 -4.65 -14.70
CA LEU A 79 -2.17 -5.27 -14.11
C LEU A 79 -1.29 -4.24 -13.39
N LYS A 80 -1.14 -3.06 -14.00
CA LYS A 80 -0.45 -1.91 -13.40
C LYS A 80 -1.37 -0.69 -13.40
N SER A 81 -1.51 -0.07 -12.24
CA SER A 81 -2.25 1.18 -12.07
C SER A 81 -1.57 2.06 -11.05
N ARG A 82 -1.78 3.38 -11.19
CA ARG A 82 -1.56 4.32 -10.10
C ARG A 82 -2.59 4.08 -9.00
N TYR A 83 -2.29 4.54 -7.80
CA TYR A 83 -3.22 4.43 -6.69
C TYR A 83 -4.54 5.15 -7.01
N SER A 84 -5.64 4.41 -6.90
CA SER A 84 -7.00 4.95 -6.91
C SER A 84 -7.45 5.00 -5.46
N ALA A 85 -7.65 6.21 -4.95
CA ALA A 85 -8.09 6.41 -3.59
C ALA A 85 -9.54 5.97 -3.43
N ASP A 86 -9.86 5.40 -2.27
CA ASP A 86 -11.22 5.17 -1.78
C ASP A 86 -11.44 5.89 -0.45
N LEU A 87 -12.71 6.16 -0.12
CA LEU A 87 -13.07 6.82 1.13
C LEU A 87 -12.63 5.98 2.33
N GLY A 88 -11.95 6.60 3.29
CA GLY A 88 -11.45 5.92 4.49
C GLY A 88 -10.12 5.16 4.28
N ASP A 89 -9.52 5.22 3.09
CA ASP A 89 -8.18 4.65 2.89
C ASP A 89 -7.14 5.39 3.74
N VAL A 90 -6.29 4.61 4.40
CA VAL A 90 -5.09 5.13 5.08
C VAL A 90 -3.98 5.26 4.05
N VAL A 91 -3.38 6.44 3.94
CA VAL A 91 -2.33 6.74 2.99
C VAL A 91 -1.13 7.38 3.67
N VAL A 92 0.06 7.07 3.15
CA VAL A 92 1.29 7.79 3.50
C VAL A 92 1.62 8.70 2.33
N GLY A 93 1.96 9.96 2.58
CA GLY A 93 2.23 10.93 1.53
C GLY A 93 3.40 11.83 1.86
N ARG A 94 3.99 12.43 0.83
CA ARG A 94 5.04 13.43 0.97
C ARG A 94 4.49 14.81 0.66
N VAL A 95 4.69 15.77 1.55
CA VAL A 95 4.30 17.17 1.31
C VAL A 95 5.14 17.73 0.18
N THR A 96 4.50 18.17 -0.90
CA THR A 96 5.17 18.77 -2.05
C THR A 96 5.31 20.27 -1.90
N GLU A 97 4.22 20.95 -1.53
CA GLU A 97 4.21 22.39 -1.33
C GLU A 97 3.08 22.83 -0.40
N ILE A 98 3.22 24.05 0.13
CA ILE A 98 2.22 24.72 0.95
C ILE A 98 1.60 25.82 0.10
N ALA A 99 0.31 25.74 -0.19
CA ALA A 99 -0.38 26.66 -1.10
C ALA A 99 -1.62 27.26 -0.42
N GLY A 100 -1.53 28.50 0.06
CA GLY A 100 -2.59 29.14 0.83
C GLY A 100 -2.88 28.36 2.12
N LYS A 101 -4.15 28.03 2.37
CA LYS A 101 -4.61 27.33 3.60
C LYS A 101 -4.59 25.80 3.49
N ARG A 102 -3.81 25.24 2.55
CA ARG A 102 -3.71 23.80 2.29
C ARG A 102 -2.28 23.36 1.99
N TRP A 103 -1.96 22.13 2.37
CA TRP A 103 -0.78 21.41 1.90
C TRP A 103 -1.14 20.57 0.69
N ARG A 104 -0.29 20.59 -0.33
CA ARG A 104 -0.33 19.60 -1.40
C ARG A 104 0.54 18.42 -1.01
N VAL A 105 0.00 17.22 -1.17
CA VAL A 105 0.60 15.98 -0.71
C VAL A 105 0.65 15.01 -1.87
N ASN A 106 1.84 14.52 -2.19
CA ASN A 106 2.01 13.46 -3.16
C ASN A 106 1.68 12.10 -2.50
N ILE A 107 0.59 11.49 -2.94
CA ILE A 107 0.13 10.16 -2.51
C ILE A 107 0.29 9.10 -3.62
N SER A 108 1.08 9.36 -4.67
CA SER A 108 1.24 8.44 -5.81
C SER A 108 -0.05 8.13 -6.59
N ALA A 109 -1.07 8.98 -6.44
CA ALA A 109 -2.32 8.94 -7.22
C ALA A 109 -2.16 9.66 -8.57
N ARG A 110 -3.27 9.82 -9.31
CA ARG A 110 -3.32 10.58 -10.57
C ARG A 110 -3.07 12.08 -10.37
N GLN A 111 -3.51 12.62 -9.25
CA GLN A 111 -3.36 14.02 -8.86
C GLN A 111 -2.77 14.12 -7.45
N GLN A 112 -2.23 15.29 -7.10
CA GLN A 112 -1.81 15.56 -5.73
C GLN A 112 -3.03 15.69 -4.82
N ALA A 113 -2.94 15.12 -3.63
CA ALA A 113 -3.97 15.24 -2.62
C ALA A 113 -3.84 16.59 -1.89
N GLN A 114 -4.95 17.04 -1.32
CA GLN A 114 -5.06 18.30 -0.60
C GLN A 114 -5.34 18.02 0.86
N LEU A 115 -4.46 18.47 1.74
CA LEU A 115 -4.70 18.49 3.18
C LEU A 115 -5.02 19.92 3.58
N MET A 116 -6.27 20.18 3.97
CA MET A 116 -6.65 21.50 4.45
C MET A 116 -6.09 21.74 5.86
N LEU A 117 -5.69 22.98 6.17
CA LEU A 117 -5.46 23.40 7.56
C LEU A 117 -6.68 23.10 8.43
N SER A 118 -7.86 23.09 7.81
CA SER A 118 -9.10 22.78 8.50
C SER A 118 -9.28 21.30 8.92
N ALA A 119 -8.42 20.42 8.43
CA ALA A 119 -8.51 18.98 8.59
C ALA A 119 -7.35 18.39 9.42
N VAL A 120 -6.48 19.26 9.95
CA VAL A 120 -5.33 18.89 10.80
C VAL A 120 -5.63 19.18 12.27
N ASN A 121 -5.13 18.28 13.13
CA ASN A 121 -5.12 18.48 14.58
C ASN A 121 -4.01 19.46 14.95
N LEU A 122 -4.40 20.58 15.57
CA LEU A 122 -3.44 21.52 16.13
C LEU A 122 -2.87 20.94 17.44
N PRO A 123 -1.57 21.15 17.71
CA PRO A 123 -0.95 20.69 18.95
C PRO A 123 -1.69 21.30 20.15
N GLY A 124 -2.14 20.44 21.08
CA GLY A 124 -2.83 20.85 22.30
C GLY A 124 -4.25 20.26 22.49
N GLY A 125 -4.78 19.47 21.55
CA GLY A 125 -6.00 18.68 21.72
C GLY A 125 -7.30 19.47 21.92
N MET A 126 -7.22 20.81 22.02
CA MET A 126 -8.36 21.69 22.11
C MET A 126 -8.82 22.09 20.71
N GLN A 127 -10.12 21.93 20.45
CA GLN A 127 -10.80 22.45 19.27
C GLN A 127 -10.84 24.00 19.35
N ARG A 128 -9.70 24.66 19.18
CA ARG A 128 -9.59 26.13 19.20
C ARG A 128 -10.13 26.70 17.90
N ARG A 129 -10.77 27.86 17.98
CA ARG A 129 -11.18 28.65 16.80
C ARG A 129 -9.91 29.00 16.02
N ARG A 130 -9.81 28.54 14.77
CA ARG A 130 -8.61 28.72 13.94
C ARG A 130 -8.35 30.20 13.70
N THR A 131 -7.13 30.61 14.00
CA THR A 131 -6.69 32.02 13.99
C THR A 131 -5.77 32.27 12.80
N ALA A 132 -5.66 33.53 12.34
CA ALA A 132 -4.76 33.91 11.24
C ALA A 132 -3.28 33.57 11.53
N GLU A 133 -2.92 33.45 12.82
CA GLU A 133 -1.61 32.98 13.27
C GLU A 133 -1.33 31.52 12.87
N ASP A 134 -2.36 30.68 12.77
CA ASP A 134 -2.21 29.26 12.36
C ASP A 134 -1.87 29.15 10.86
N GLU A 135 -2.34 30.12 10.04
CA GLU A 135 -1.99 30.19 8.62
C GLU A 135 -0.51 30.55 8.44
N LEU A 136 0.01 31.44 9.28
CA LEU A 136 1.43 31.80 9.27
C LEU A 136 2.31 30.63 9.77
N ASN A 137 1.80 29.86 10.73
CA ASN A 137 2.49 28.73 11.35
C ASN A 137 2.32 27.40 10.58
N MET A 138 1.70 27.39 9.39
CA MET A 138 1.55 26.15 8.61
C MET A 138 2.88 25.43 8.33
N ARG A 139 3.95 26.20 8.11
CA ARG A 139 5.30 25.66 7.86
C ARG A 139 5.94 25.02 9.09
N THR A 140 5.49 25.36 10.30
CA THR A 140 6.03 24.74 11.53
C THR A 140 5.43 23.36 11.78
N LEU A 141 4.19 23.13 11.33
CA LEU A 141 3.53 21.82 11.39
C LEU A 141 4.09 20.85 10.35
N PHE A 142 3.98 21.21 9.07
CA PHE A 142 4.45 20.40 7.96
C PHE A 142 5.25 21.23 6.98
N LYS A 143 6.49 20.80 6.77
CA LYS A 143 7.45 21.39 5.85
C LYS A 143 7.35 20.69 4.50
N GLU A 144 7.80 21.37 3.45
CA GLU A 144 8.04 20.74 2.15
C GLU A 144 9.00 19.56 2.31
N GLY A 145 8.62 18.42 1.74
CA GLY A 145 9.39 17.19 1.81
C GLY A 145 9.10 16.30 3.03
N ASP A 146 8.35 16.77 4.03
CA ASP A 146 7.94 15.95 5.18
C ASP A 146 7.02 14.79 4.75
N LEU A 147 7.13 13.68 5.47
CA LEU A 147 6.23 12.53 5.32
C LEU A 147 5.09 12.63 6.31
N ILE A 148 3.89 12.33 5.85
CA ILE A 148 2.68 12.36 6.67
C ILE A 148 1.86 11.08 6.47
N SER A 149 1.22 10.62 7.54
CA SER A 149 0.11 9.67 7.48
C SER A 149 -1.20 10.44 7.52
N ALA A 150 -2.13 10.08 6.64
CA ALA A 150 -3.45 10.70 6.57
C ALA A 150 -4.51 9.71 6.10
N GLU A 151 -5.77 10.08 6.28
CA GLU A 151 -6.92 9.33 5.80
C GLU A 151 -7.64 10.10 4.70
N VAL A 152 -8.18 9.37 3.72
CA VAL A 152 -8.97 9.93 2.63
C VAL A 152 -10.37 10.29 3.14
N GLN A 153 -10.65 11.60 3.20
CA GLN A 153 -11.94 12.11 3.69
C GLN A 153 -13.02 12.08 2.61
N ALA A 154 -12.71 12.65 1.45
CA ALA A 154 -13.65 12.95 0.39
C ALA A 154 -12.92 13.21 -0.93
N PHE A 155 -13.67 13.13 -2.02
CA PHE A 155 -13.23 13.58 -3.33
C PHE A 155 -13.76 14.98 -3.59
N GLN A 156 -12.92 15.86 -4.10
CA GLN A 156 -13.34 17.17 -4.59
C GLN A 156 -13.95 17.05 -5.99
N ALA A 157 -14.68 18.08 -6.42
CA ALA A 157 -15.32 18.11 -7.74
C ALA A 157 -14.33 18.05 -8.90
N ASP A 158 -13.07 18.40 -8.67
CA ASP A 158 -11.96 18.31 -9.64
C ASP A 158 -11.33 16.91 -9.72
N GLY A 159 -11.82 15.96 -8.92
CA GLY A 159 -11.26 14.61 -8.78
C GLY A 159 -10.04 14.54 -7.86
N SER A 160 -9.67 15.64 -7.19
CA SER A 160 -8.59 15.63 -6.22
C SER A 160 -9.03 15.02 -4.90
N VAL A 161 -8.08 14.41 -4.19
CA VAL A 161 -8.34 13.70 -2.94
C VAL A 161 -8.17 14.66 -1.77
N ALA A 162 -9.20 14.84 -0.95
CA ALA A 162 -9.13 15.59 0.30
C ALA A 162 -8.70 14.65 1.44
N LEU A 163 -7.63 15.04 2.15
CA LEU A 163 -7.09 14.30 3.28
C LEU A 163 -7.46 14.94 4.61
N HIS A 164 -7.50 14.13 5.67
CA HIS A 164 -7.59 14.61 7.04
C HIS A 164 -6.65 13.84 7.97
N THR A 165 -6.26 14.49 9.06
CA THR A 165 -5.42 13.92 10.14
C THR A 165 -6.07 14.22 11.50
N ARG A 166 -7.37 13.92 11.62
CA ARG A 166 -8.17 14.24 12.82
C ARG A 166 -7.94 13.31 14.01
N SER A 167 -7.28 12.18 13.80
CA SER A 167 -6.92 11.25 14.88
C SER A 167 -5.45 11.38 15.21
N ASP A 168 -5.08 11.16 16.47
CA ASP A 168 -3.68 11.25 16.95
C ASP A 168 -2.76 10.18 16.32
N LYS A 169 -3.36 9.15 15.72
CA LYS A 169 -2.67 8.13 14.91
C LYS A 169 -2.11 8.70 13.60
N TYR A 170 -2.68 9.79 13.12
CA TYR A 170 -2.29 10.44 11.88
C TYR A 170 -1.44 11.67 12.16
N GLY A 171 -0.45 11.94 11.32
CA GLY A 171 0.39 13.11 11.48
C GLY A 171 1.73 12.98 10.79
N LYS A 172 2.71 13.72 11.30
CA LYS A 172 4.07 13.71 10.76
C LYS A 172 4.77 12.40 11.11
N LEU A 173 5.41 11.80 10.11
CA LEU A 173 6.21 10.61 10.25
C LEU A 173 7.70 11.00 10.27
N ASP A 174 8.41 10.59 11.32
CA ASP A 174 9.84 10.83 11.48
C ASP A 174 10.54 9.60 12.09
N GLY A 175 11.86 9.50 11.96
CA GLY A 175 12.66 8.45 12.59
C GLY A 175 12.51 7.04 11.99
N GLY A 176 12.05 6.94 10.73
CA GLY A 176 11.83 5.66 10.03
C GLY A 176 12.31 5.69 8.57
N THR A 177 11.90 4.68 7.81
CA THR A 177 12.24 4.49 6.39
C THR A 177 10.97 4.30 5.57
N LEU A 178 10.89 5.00 4.44
CA LEU A 178 9.83 4.83 3.45
C LEU A 178 10.21 3.75 2.44
N VAL A 179 9.29 2.82 2.20
CA VAL A 179 9.40 1.80 1.15
C VAL A 179 8.24 1.99 0.18
N THR A 180 8.57 2.14 -1.11
CA THR A 180 7.58 2.29 -2.18
C THR A 180 7.38 0.96 -2.89
N VAL A 181 6.14 0.51 -2.96
CA VAL A 181 5.70 -0.69 -3.68
C VAL A 181 4.54 -0.34 -4.61
N CYS A 182 4.20 -1.26 -5.52
CA CYS A 182 3.01 -1.06 -6.36
C CYS A 182 1.75 -1.12 -5.47
N PRO A 183 0.80 -0.16 -5.60
CA PRO A 183 -0.39 -0.12 -4.76
C PRO A 183 -1.25 -1.38 -4.89
N ASN A 184 -1.24 -2.02 -6.07
CA ASN A 184 -1.99 -3.26 -6.33
C ASN A 184 -1.52 -4.46 -5.49
N LEU A 185 -0.28 -4.43 -4.98
CA LEU A 185 0.27 -5.49 -4.14
C LEU A 185 -0.20 -5.36 -2.69
N ILE A 186 -0.64 -4.18 -2.25
CA ILE A 186 -1.05 -3.99 -0.86
C ILE A 186 -2.46 -4.56 -0.68
N LYS A 187 -2.58 -5.55 0.19
CA LYS A 187 -3.89 -6.09 0.57
C LYS A 187 -4.57 -5.10 1.52
N ARG A 188 -5.75 -4.61 1.17
CA ARG A 188 -6.54 -3.75 2.07
C ARG A 188 -6.90 -4.50 3.34
N GLN A 189 -6.65 -3.89 4.50
CA GLN A 189 -6.91 -4.46 5.81
C GLN A 189 -7.76 -3.52 6.66
N LYS A 190 -8.36 -4.04 7.73
CA LYS A 190 -9.06 -3.19 8.71
C LYS A 190 -8.10 -2.28 9.48
N HIS A 191 -6.88 -2.76 9.72
CA HIS A 191 -5.84 -2.04 10.46
C HIS A 191 -4.58 -1.93 9.60
N HIS A 192 -4.25 -0.71 9.21
CA HIS A 192 -3.04 -0.39 8.43
C HIS A 192 -1.84 -0.02 9.31
N PHE A 193 -2.09 0.34 10.57
CA PHE A 193 -1.08 0.51 11.61
C PHE A 193 -0.81 -0.84 12.25
N GLN A 194 0.41 -1.33 12.15
CA GLN A 194 0.77 -2.66 12.58
C GLN A 194 2.06 -2.62 13.39
N ALA A 195 1.96 -3.00 14.66
CA ALA A 195 3.13 -3.21 15.51
C ALA A 195 3.60 -4.66 15.31
N LEU A 196 4.79 -4.84 14.74
CA LEU A 196 5.39 -6.16 14.58
C LEU A 196 6.16 -6.47 15.88
N GLY A 197 5.40 -6.76 16.95
CA GLY A 197 5.90 -6.86 18.33
C GLY A 197 7.20 -7.66 18.46
N ASP A 198 7.24 -8.86 17.89
CA ASP A 198 8.39 -9.77 18.00
C ASP A 198 9.63 -9.34 17.20
N THR A 199 9.47 -8.38 16.29
CA THR A 199 10.55 -7.90 15.41
C THR A 199 11.20 -6.61 15.90
N GLY A 200 10.53 -5.87 16.80
CA GLY A 200 10.97 -4.54 17.24
C GLY A 200 10.71 -3.41 16.24
N ALA A 201 9.98 -3.67 15.14
CA ALA A 201 9.57 -2.67 14.15
C ALA A 201 8.04 -2.46 14.15
N SER A 202 7.61 -1.30 13.69
CA SER A 202 6.21 -0.99 13.43
C SER A 202 6.05 -0.43 12.02
N LEU A 203 4.90 -0.71 11.41
CA LEU A 203 4.60 -0.44 10.02
C LEU A 203 3.34 0.40 9.90
N ILE A 204 3.34 1.30 8.91
CA ILE A 204 2.12 1.89 8.36
C ILE A 204 2.03 1.45 6.91
N LEU A 205 1.05 0.61 6.61
CA LEU A 205 0.77 0.13 5.26
C LEU A 205 -0.20 1.11 4.58
N GLY A 206 0.32 2.11 3.87
CA GLY A 206 -0.55 3.00 3.08
C GLY A 206 -1.15 2.26 1.89
N CYS A 207 -2.46 2.33 1.68
CA CYS A 207 -3.17 1.74 0.53
C CYS A 207 -2.58 2.18 -0.83
N ASN A 208 -1.82 3.27 -0.83
CA ASN A 208 -1.24 3.90 -2.00
C ASN A 208 0.13 3.36 -2.43
N GLY A 209 0.60 2.27 -1.83
CA GLY A 209 1.92 1.70 -2.15
C GLY A 209 3.06 2.31 -1.34
N LEU A 210 2.77 3.27 -0.46
CA LEU A 210 3.76 3.92 0.40
C LEU A 210 3.70 3.31 1.79
N ILE A 211 4.75 2.56 2.14
CA ILE A 211 4.86 1.85 3.40
C ILE A 211 5.90 2.55 4.27
N TRP A 212 5.51 2.97 5.46
CA TRP A 212 6.43 3.54 6.44
C TRP A 212 6.85 2.46 7.44
N VAL A 213 8.15 2.30 7.65
CA VAL A 213 8.74 1.36 8.60
C VAL A 213 9.50 2.15 9.65
N ALA A 214 9.15 2.00 10.91
CA ALA A 214 9.80 2.69 12.02
C ALA A 214 10.10 1.72 13.17
N PRO A 215 10.98 2.07 14.11
CA PRO A 215 11.15 1.30 15.35
C PRO A 215 9.84 1.23 16.13
N SER A 216 9.61 0.15 16.89
CA SER A 216 8.36 -0.06 17.62
C SER A 216 7.98 1.12 18.55
N ALA A 217 8.99 1.74 19.16
CA ALA A 217 8.83 2.93 20.01
C ALA A 217 8.22 4.15 19.30
N ALA A 218 8.35 4.26 17.98
CA ALA A 218 7.89 5.43 17.21
C ALA A 218 6.38 5.46 16.98
N LEU A 219 5.68 4.32 17.07
CA LEU A 219 4.23 4.21 16.88
C LEU A 219 3.46 3.95 18.19
N ALA A 220 4.16 3.88 19.32
CA ALA A 220 3.59 3.63 20.65
C ALA A 220 2.83 4.84 21.26
N VAL A 221 2.06 5.57 20.45
CA VAL A 221 1.22 6.67 20.92
C VAL A 221 0.01 6.15 21.72
N ASP A 222 -0.45 4.92 21.45
CA ASP A 222 -1.63 4.30 22.09
C ASP A 222 -1.30 3.26 23.18
N SER A 223 -0.03 2.97 23.46
CA SER A 223 0.37 1.89 24.40
C SER A 223 1.01 2.41 25.68
N ARG A 224 0.49 3.49 26.27
CA ARG A 224 0.91 3.98 27.60
C ARG A 224 0.38 3.12 28.76
N GLY A 225 0.32 1.80 28.60
CA GLY A 225 -0.31 0.90 29.56
C GLY A 225 0.42 -0.42 29.85
N ALA A 226 1.51 -0.75 29.15
CA ALA A 226 2.28 -1.95 29.45
C ALA A 226 3.67 -1.55 29.97
N GLY A 227 3.75 -1.36 31.28
CA GLY A 227 5.02 -1.31 32.00
C GLY A 227 5.71 -2.66 31.89
N GLY A 228 6.78 -2.70 31.11
CA GLY A 228 7.78 -3.75 31.15
C GLY A 228 9.15 -3.08 31.18
N GLU A 229 9.90 -3.31 32.25
CA GLU A 229 11.31 -2.93 32.41
C GLU A 229 12.19 -3.79 31.48
N ALA A 230 11.99 -3.66 30.17
CA ALA A 230 12.96 -4.13 29.19
C ALA A 230 13.84 -2.95 28.80
N ASP A 231 15.16 -3.12 28.90
CA ASP A 231 16.10 -2.12 28.38
C ASP A 231 15.71 -1.79 26.93
N PRO A 232 15.61 -0.49 26.58
CA PRO A 232 15.26 -0.12 25.23
C PRO A 232 16.28 -0.74 24.27
N PRO A 233 15.83 -1.42 23.20
CA PRO A 233 16.75 -2.05 22.26
C PRO A 233 17.73 -0.99 21.75
N SER A 234 19.01 -1.35 21.66
CA SER A 234 20.04 -0.44 21.20
C SER A 234 19.63 0.21 19.88
N ALA A 235 20.04 1.46 19.64
CA ALA A 235 19.70 2.18 18.43
C ALA A 235 20.10 1.41 17.16
N LEU A 236 21.14 0.56 17.24
CA LEU A 236 21.58 -0.31 16.15
C LEU A 236 20.62 -1.49 15.94
N ALA A 237 20.22 -2.20 17.00
CA ALA A 237 19.27 -3.31 16.89
C ALA A 237 17.92 -2.86 16.33
N SER A 238 17.42 -1.70 16.78
CA SER A 238 16.19 -1.10 16.26
C SER A 238 16.30 -0.75 14.77
N ARG A 239 17.44 -0.21 14.33
CA ARG A 239 17.70 0.09 12.91
C ARG A 239 17.83 -1.18 12.08
N GLU A 240 18.48 -2.21 12.60
CA GLU A 240 18.60 -3.50 11.92
C GLU A 240 17.21 -4.10 11.66
N ALA A 241 16.33 -4.10 12.66
CA ALA A 241 14.95 -4.56 12.53
C ALA A 241 14.18 -3.80 11.44
N VAL A 242 14.27 -2.47 11.44
CA VAL A 242 13.64 -1.61 10.41
C VAL A 242 14.17 -1.94 9.02
N CYS A 243 15.49 -2.05 8.85
CA CYS A 243 16.10 -2.36 7.55
C CYS A 243 15.73 -3.78 7.08
N ARG A 244 15.70 -4.75 8.00
CA ARG A 244 15.29 -6.13 7.71
C ARG A 244 13.85 -6.20 7.23
N ALA A 245 12.92 -5.57 7.94
CA ALA A 245 11.51 -5.50 7.54
C ALA A 245 11.35 -4.79 6.18
N ALA A 246 12.06 -3.67 5.98
CA ALA A 246 12.05 -2.95 4.70
C ALA A 246 12.56 -3.82 3.53
N ASN A 247 13.62 -4.60 3.73
CA ASN A 247 14.15 -5.50 2.71
C ASN A 247 13.21 -6.68 2.43
N CYS A 248 12.53 -7.23 3.45
CA CYS A 248 11.50 -8.24 3.26
C CYS A 248 10.35 -7.72 2.39
N ILE A 249 9.87 -6.50 2.65
CA ILE A 249 8.83 -5.84 1.83
C ILE A 249 9.30 -5.67 0.38
N ARG A 250 10.55 -5.24 0.16
CA ARG A 250 11.13 -5.11 -1.19
C ARG A 250 11.22 -6.46 -1.91
N CYS A 251 11.60 -7.52 -1.19
CA CYS A 251 11.68 -8.87 -1.73
C CYS A 251 10.30 -9.37 -2.18
N LEU A 252 9.28 -9.26 -1.31
CA LEU A 252 7.89 -9.60 -1.65
C LEU A 252 7.39 -8.82 -2.88
N ALA A 253 7.68 -7.52 -2.92
CA ALA A 253 7.31 -6.68 -4.05
C ALA A 253 8.01 -7.08 -5.36
N SER A 254 9.28 -7.51 -5.29
CA SER A 254 10.02 -7.99 -6.46
C SER A 254 9.44 -9.29 -7.05
N LEU A 255 8.80 -10.11 -6.23
CA LEU A 255 8.10 -11.33 -6.61
C LEU A 255 6.64 -11.10 -7.02
N HIS A 256 6.16 -9.85 -7.00
CA HIS A 256 4.74 -9.50 -7.22
C HIS A 256 3.78 -10.22 -6.26
N LEU A 257 4.25 -10.54 -5.05
CA LEU A 257 3.43 -11.16 -4.02
C LEU A 257 2.62 -10.09 -3.26
N PRO A 258 1.42 -10.44 -2.76
CA PRO A 258 0.63 -9.52 -1.96
C PRO A 258 1.34 -9.18 -0.65
N VAL A 259 1.45 -7.89 -0.36
CA VAL A 259 2.06 -7.33 0.84
C VAL A 259 0.98 -7.10 1.89
N TYR A 260 1.07 -7.84 3.00
CA TYR A 260 0.22 -7.73 4.18
C TYR A 260 1.02 -8.16 5.43
N PRO A 261 0.53 -7.86 6.65
CA PRO A 261 1.33 -8.01 7.86
C PRO A 261 1.88 -9.43 8.09
N ALA A 262 1.05 -10.46 7.91
CA ALA A 262 1.49 -11.84 8.06
C ALA A 262 2.55 -12.26 7.03
N ALA A 263 2.42 -11.88 5.75
CA ALA A 263 3.47 -12.14 4.75
C ALA A 263 4.80 -11.46 5.10
N ILE A 264 4.75 -10.24 5.67
CA ILE A 264 5.96 -9.53 6.11
C ILE A 264 6.59 -10.22 7.32
N LEU A 265 5.78 -10.68 8.29
CA LEU A 265 6.25 -11.40 9.47
C LEU A 265 6.88 -12.74 9.09
N GLU A 266 6.26 -13.49 8.18
CA GLU A 266 6.79 -14.77 7.67
C GLU A 266 8.14 -14.56 6.97
N ALA A 267 8.23 -13.59 6.05
CA ALA A 267 9.49 -13.25 5.39
C ALA A 267 10.56 -12.79 6.40
N PHE A 268 10.17 -12.02 7.42
CA PHE A 268 11.08 -11.60 8.48
C PHE A 268 11.60 -12.79 9.30
N ALA A 269 10.70 -13.70 9.70
CA ALA A 269 11.04 -14.91 10.45
C ALA A 269 11.98 -15.82 9.64
N LEU A 270 11.67 -16.05 8.36
CA LEU A 270 12.50 -16.82 7.45
C LEU A 270 13.91 -16.22 7.32
N SER A 271 14.02 -14.89 7.24
CA SER A 271 15.32 -14.21 7.20
C SER A 271 16.16 -14.44 8.47
N LYS A 272 15.50 -14.64 9.62
CA LYS A 272 16.16 -14.93 10.91
C LYS A 272 16.51 -16.41 11.04
N GLU A 273 15.64 -17.31 10.60
CA GLU A 273 15.89 -18.75 10.57
C GLU A 273 17.09 -19.10 9.70
N LEU A 274 17.18 -18.50 8.50
CA LEU A 274 18.32 -18.64 7.60
C LEU A 274 19.57 -17.87 8.06
N GLN A 275 19.51 -17.21 9.23
CA GLN A 275 20.59 -16.41 9.81
C GLN A 275 21.19 -15.38 8.84
N LEU A 276 20.37 -14.85 7.93
CA LEU A 276 20.83 -13.92 6.90
C LEU A 276 21.15 -12.57 7.53
N SER A 277 22.23 -11.97 7.03
CA SER A 277 22.50 -10.57 7.31
C SER A 277 21.52 -9.68 6.52
N VAL A 278 21.28 -8.46 6.99
CA VAL A 278 20.26 -7.57 6.38
C VAL A 278 20.51 -7.31 4.90
N LYS A 279 21.78 -7.27 4.46
CA LYS A 279 22.16 -7.07 3.05
C LYS A 279 21.82 -8.29 2.18
N ASP A 280 21.90 -9.49 2.73
CA ASP A 280 21.73 -10.74 1.98
C ASP A 280 20.24 -11.05 1.73
N ILE A 281 19.33 -10.35 2.39
CA ILE A 281 17.87 -10.43 2.14
C ILE A 281 17.51 -9.94 0.73
N LEU A 282 18.35 -9.10 0.14
CA LEU A 282 18.14 -8.63 -1.23
C LEU A 282 18.77 -9.57 -2.28
N ASP A 283 19.45 -10.63 -1.85
CA ASP A 283 20.00 -11.64 -2.75
C ASP A 283 18.85 -12.41 -3.44
N PRO A 284 18.91 -12.63 -4.76
CA PRO A 284 17.96 -13.49 -5.47
C PRO A 284 17.72 -14.85 -4.80
N ALA A 285 18.73 -15.43 -4.12
CA ALA A 285 18.58 -16.69 -3.40
C ALA A 285 17.49 -16.62 -2.32
N PHE A 286 17.37 -15.49 -1.61
CA PHE A 286 16.32 -15.32 -0.60
C PHE A 286 14.93 -15.17 -1.24
N ALA A 287 14.85 -14.50 -2.40
CA ALA A 287 13.61 -14.38 -3.16
C ALA A 287 13.10 -15.75 -3.63
N VAL A 288 14.00 -16.64 -4.08
CA VAL A 288 13.66 -18.03 -4.43
C VAL A 288 13.09 -18.77 -3.22
N ARG A 289 13.71 -18.66 -2.04
CA ARG A 289 13.21 -19.30 -0.81
C ARG A 289 11.82 -18.80 -0.41
N ILE A 290 11.56 -17.49 -0.54
CA ILE A 290 10.20 -16.95 -0.32
C ILE A 290 9.21 -17.53 -1.33
N ALA A 291 9.59 -17.63 -2.60
CA ALA A 291 8.74 -18.21 -3.63
C ALA A 291 8.42 -19.69 -3.36
N GLU A 292 9.39 -20.49 -2.93
CA GLU A 292 9.17 -21.89 -2.55
C GLU A 292 8.14 -22.03 -1.43
N VAL A 293 8.30 -21.26 -0.35
CA VAL A 293 7.35 -21.25 0.79
C VAL A 293 5.95 -20.82 0.34
N GLU A 294 5.85 -19.84 -0.57
CA GLU A 294 4.59 -19.41 -1.16
C GLU A 294 3.93 -20.53 -1.98
N VAL A 295 4.71 -21.23 -2.81
CA VAL A 295 4.21 -22.32 -3.65
C VAL A 295 3.68 -23.47 -2.80
N GLU A 296 4.43 -23.89 -1.77
CA GLU A 296 4.00 -24.93 -0.83
C GLU A 296 2.68 -24.54 -0.14
N ARG A 297 2.56 -23.29 0.27
CA ARG A 297 1.33 -22.76 0.89
C ARG A 297 0.13 -22.81 -0.04
N ARG A 298 0.30 -22.45 -1.32
CA ARG A 298 -0.77 -22.51 -2.33
C ARG A 298 -1.17 -23.94 -2.66
N GLN A 299 -0.23 -24.88 -2.62
CA GLN A 299 -0.53 -26.31 -2.81
C GLN A 299 -1.26 -26.91 -1.60
N ALA A 300 -0.98 -26.42 -0.38
CA ALA A 300 -1.63 -26.87 0.85
C ALA A 300 -3.04 -26.28 1.06
N GLN A 301 -3.36 -25.17 0.39
CA GLN A 301 -4.67 -24.50 0.43
C GLN A 301 -5.28 -24.45 -1.00
N PRO A 302 -5.85 -25.55 -1.50
CA PRO A 302 -6.54 -25.57 -2.79
C PRO A 302 -7.81 -24.72 -2.80
#